data_AF-A0A1V5HER1-F1
#
_entry.id   AF-A0A1V5HER1-F1
#
_cell.length_a   1.000
_cell.length_b   1.000
_cell.length_c   1.000
_cell.angle_alpha   90.00
_cell.angle_beta   90.00
_cell.angle_gamma   90.00
#
_symmetry.space_group_name_H-M   'P 1'
#
loop_
_entity.id
_entity.type
_entity.pdbx_description
1 polymer ?
#
loop_
_entity_poly.entity_id
_entity_poly.type
_entity_poly.pdbx_seq_one_letter_code
_entity_poly.pdbx_strand_id
1 'polypeptide(L)'
;MTDQICDICRHREAVSQCCGCSRALCKRCRNMEIYVQGDGEVTIKYFCPSCSQDPRVNPPMACKKVFGLEDVTDMVNQEDSSKSGRFKIKLKIT
;
A
#
# COMPACT_ATOMS: atom_id res chain seq x y z
N MET A 1 12.20 -8.89 -27.88
CA MET A 1 11.38 -8.04 -26.99
C MET A 1 11.27 -6.70 -27.67
N THR A 2 10.09 -6.33 -28.19
CA THR A 2 9.88 -5.00 -28.74
C THR A 2 9.91 -4.00 -27.58
N ASP A 3 10.92 -3.15 -27.61
CA ASP A 3 11.13 -2.05 -26.69
C ASP A 3 10.00 -1.04 -26.85
N GLN A 4 8.87 -1.29 -26.18
CA GLN A 4 7.69 -0.44 -26.27
C GLN A 4 7.91 0.77 -25.37
N ILE A 5 7.79 1.97 -25.93
CA ILE A 5 7.87 3.22 -25.17
C ILE A 5 6.51 3.51 -24.51
N CYS A 6 6.53 4.09 -23.31
CA CYS A 6 5.33 4.45 -22.57
C CYS A 6 4.43 5.39 -23.37
N ASP A 7 3.15 5.03 -23.51
CA ASP A 7 2.16 5.80 -24.26
C ASP A 7 1.73 7.10 -23.58
N ILE A 8 2.03 7.26 -22.29
CA ILE A 8 1.68 8.46 -21.51
C ILE A 8 2.77 9.51 -21.61
N CYS A 9 4.00 9.18 -21.22
CA CYS A 9 5.09 10.16 -21.23
C CYS A 9 5.87 10.16 -22.54
N ARG A 10 5.91 9.07 -23.32
CA ARG A 10 6.73 8.93 -24.54
C ARG A 10 8.25 9.05 -24.36
N HIS A 11 8.75 8.99 -23.13
CA HIS A 11 10.18 9.18 -22.83
C HIS A 11 10.87 7.94 -22.24
N ARG A 12 10.11 7.00 -21.68
CA ARG A 12 10.66 5.85 -20.94
C ARG A 12 10.09 4.56 -21.48
N GLU A 13 10.86 3.50 -21.35
CA GLU A 13 10.44 2.13 -21.64
C GLU A 13 9.20 1.74 -20.81
N ALA A 14 8.26 1.10 -21.48
CA ALA A 14 7.09 0.50 -20.86
C ALA A 14 7.46 -0.84 -20.23
N VAL A 15 6.96 -1.08 -19.03
CA VAL A 15 7.22 -2.30 -18.25
C VAL A 15 5.93 -3.02 -17.86
N SER A 16 4.79 -2.46 -18.22
CA SER A 16 3.45 -2.94 -17.86
C SER A 16 2.43 -2.39 -18.84
N GLN A 17 1.26 -3.01 -18.90
CA GLN A 17 0.11 -2.51 -19.66
C GLN A 17 -1.00 -2.07 -18.71
N CYS A 18 -1.76 -1.06 -19.11
CA CYS A 18 -2.95 -0.63 -18.38
C CYS A 18 -4.03 -1.73 -18.43
N CYS A 19 -4.52 -2.18 -17.27
CA CYS A 19 -5.61 -3.16 -17.21
C CYS A 19 -6.96 -2.63 -17.74
N GLY A 20 -7.12 -1.31 -17.86
CA GLY A 20 -8.35 -0.68 -18.34
C GLY A 20 -8.37 -0.32 -19.83
N CYS A 21 -7.22 0.07 -20.41
CA CYS A 21 -7.15 0.54 -21.80
C CYS A 21 -5.95 -0.02 -22.59
N SER A 22 -5.22 -0.98 -22.03
CA SER A 22 -4.11 -1.72 -22.67
C SER A 22 -2.89 -0.90 -23.08
N ARG A 23 -2.88 0.42 -22.85
CA ARG A 23 -1.72 1.30 -23.12
C ARG A 23 -0.47 0.82 -22.42
N ALA A 24 0.69 0.96 -23.06
CA ALA A 24 1.98 0.62 -22.51
C ALA A 24 2.44 1.69 -21.50
N LEU A 25 2.80 1.28 -20.28
CA LEU A 25 3.11 2.17 -19.15
C LEU A 25 4.51 1.94 -18.60
N CYS A 26 5.27 3.02 -18.41
CA CYS A 26 6.51 2.97 -17.64
C CYS A 26 6.24 2.93 -16.13
N LYS A 27 7.27 2.62 -15.34
CA LYS A 27 7.20 2.57 -13.87
C LYS A 27 6.65 3.83 -13.20
N ARG A 28 6.84 5.01 -13.83
CA ARG A 28 6.37 6.29 -13.27
C ARG A 28 4.95 6.67 -13.69
N CYS A 29 4.47 6.18 -14.83
CA CYS A 29 3.15 6.55 -15.36
C CYS A 29 2.07 5.53 -15.01
N ARG A 30 2.44 4.37 -14.43
CA ARG A 30 1.49 3.39 -13.93
C ARG A 30 1.09 3.72 -12.48
N ASN A 31 -0.20 3.64 -12.19
CA ASN A 31 -0.71 3.47 -10.84
C ASN A 31 -0.74 1.98 -10.52
N MET A 32 -0.19 1.57 -9.38
CA MET A 32 -0.20 0.17 -8.96
C MET A 32 -1.22 0.01 -7.86
N GLU A 33 -2.13 -0.94 -8.03
CA GLU A 33 -3.18 -1.24 -7.06
C GLU A 33 -3.19 -2.73 -6.74
N ILE A 34 -3.40 -3.04 -5.47
CA ILE A 34 -3.42 -4.39 -4.94
C ILE A 34 -4.87 -4.74 -4.65
N TYR A 35 -5.34 -5.84 -5.22
CA TYR A 35 -6.70 -6.34 -5.07
C TYR A 35 -6.64 -7.64 -4.29
N VAL A 36 -7.44 -7.72 -3.23
CA VAL A 36 -7.66 -8.96 -2.50
C VAL A 36 -9.04 -9.49 -2.88
N GLN A 37 -9.07 -10.70 -3.44
CA GLN A 37 -10.30 -11.40 -3.77
C GLN A 37 -10.90 -12.07 -2.53
N GLY A 38 -12.17 -12.46 -2.58
CA GLY A 38 -12.91 -13.00 -1.42
C GLY A 38 -12.38 -14.32 -0.87
N ASP A 39 -11.56 -15.03 -1.64
CA ASP A 39 -10.83 -16.24 -1.30
C ASP A 39 -9.42 -15.98 -0.73
N GLY A 40 -9.03 -14.70 -0.60
CA GLY A 40 -7.71 -14.27 -0.14
C GLY A 40 -6.67 -14.17 -1.26
N GLU A 41 -7.03 -14.39 -2.53
CA GLU A 41 -6.09 -14.24 -3.63
C GLU A 41 -5.71 -12.76 -3.81
N VAL A 42 -4.40 -12.47 -3.78
CA VAL A 42 -3.86 -11.12 -3.95
C VAL A 42 -3.38 -10.95 -5.39
N THR A 43 -3.97 -10.00 -6.11
CA THR A 43 -3.59 -9.65 -7.48
C THR A 43 -3.10 -8.21 -7.56
N ILE A 44 -2.12 -7.95 -8.42
CA ILE A 44 -1.59 -6.60 -8.67
C ILE A 44 -2.09 -6.16 -10.04
N LYS A 45 -2.75 -5.01 -10.11
CA LYS A 45 -3.17 -4.40 -11.37
C LYS A 45 -2.46 -3.06 -11.57
N TYR A 46 -2.25 -2.72 -12.84
CA TYR A 46 -1.62 -1.47 -13.25
C TYR A 46 -2.58 -0.65 -14.09
N PHE A 47 -2.77 0.62 -13.74
CA PHE A 47 -3.64 1.54 -14.48
C PHE A 47 -2.89 2.78 -14.94
N CYS A 48 -3.31 3.37 -16.05
CA CYS A 48 -2.86 4.71 -16.43
C CYS A 48 -3.58 5.76 -15.56
N PRO A 49 -3.10 7.03 -15.52
CA PRO A 49 -3.69 8.05 -14.66
C PRO A 49 -5.18 8.27 -14.90
N SER A 50 -5.64 8.15 -16.15
CA SER A 50 -7.06 8.27 -16.50
C SER A 50 -7.88 7.08 -16.00
N CYS A 51 -7.42 5.84 -16.21
CA CYS A 51 -8.16 4.65 -15.80
C CYS A 51 -8.16 4.45 -14.29
N SER A 52 -7.13 4.89 -13.57
CA SER A 52 -7.10 4.82 -12.11
C SER A 52 -8.17 5.70 -11.45
N GLN A 53 -8.63 6.74 -12.16
CA GLN A 53 -9.62 7.70 -11.66
C GLN A 53 -11.03 7.48 -12.25
N ASP A 54 -11.20 6.54 -13.19
CA ASP A 54 -12.52 6.22 -13.77
C ASP A 54 -13.19 5.11 -12.95
N PRO A 55 -14.21 5.41 -12.13
CA PRO A 55 -14.87 4.43 -11.28
C PRO A 55 -15.62 3.33 -12.05
N ARG A 56 -15.80 3.46 -13.36
CA ARG A 56 -16.38 2.40 -14.21
C ARG A 56 -15.34 1.36 -14.62
N VAL A 57 -14.06 1.77 -14.64
CA VAL A 57 -12.93 0.93 -15.06
C VAL A 57 -12.18 0.41 -13.84
N ASN A 58 -11.88 1.31 -12.91
CA ASN A 58 -11.37 1.00 -11.60
C ASN A 58 -12.41 1.40 -10.56
N PRO A 59 -13.44 0.56 -10.32
CA PRO A 59 -14.38 0.83 -9.26
C PRO A 59 -13.60 1.00 -7.96
N PRO A 60 -14.00 1.94 -7.07
CA PRO A 60 -13.47 1.99 -5.72
C PRO A 60 -13.84 0.66 -5.08
N MET A 61 -12.95 -0.32 -5.19
CA MET A 61 -13.01 -1.52 -4.41
C MET A 61 -13.16 -1.02 -3.00
N ALA A 62 -14.14 -1.55 -2.26
CA ALA A 62 -14.22 -1.34 -0.83
C ALA A 62 -12.94 -1.93 -0.21
N CYS A 63 -11.83 -1.21 -0.32
CA CYS A 63 -10.67 -1.33 0.52
C CYS A 63 -11.18 -0.98 1.91
N LYS A 64 -11.80 -1.97 2.56
CA LYS A 64 -11.48 -2.22 3.96
C LYS A 64 -9.97 -2.24 3.96
N LYS A 65 -9.36 -1.16 4.43
CA LYS A 65 -7.91 -0.99 4.58
C LYS A 65 -7.38 -2.34 5.07
N VAL A 66 -6.77 -3.11 4.17
CA VAL A 66 -6.29 -4.45 4.53
C VAL A 66 -5.06 -4.16 5.36
N PHE A 67 -5.23 -4.28 6.68
CA PHE A 67 -4.25 -4.00 7.72
C PHE A 67 -3.68 -2.59 7.63
N GLY A 68 -4.30 -1.66 8.37
CA GLY A 68 -3.62 -0.42 8.68
C GLY A 68 -2.27 -0.76 9.33
N LEU A 69 -1.20 -0.14 8.86
CA LEU A 69 0.07 -0.11 9.61
C LEU A 69 -0.16 0.31 11.07
N GLU A 70 -1.23 1.07 11.32
CA GLU A 70 -1.73 1.46 12.65
C GLU A 70 -2.11 0.26 13.53
N ASP A 71 -2.78 -0.79 12.99
CA ASP A 71 -3.20 -1.96 13.79
C ASP A 71 -1.99 -2.80 14.26
N VAL A 72 -0.91 -2.83 13.48
CA VAL A 72 0.34 -3.51 13.85
C VAL A 72 1.07 -2.74 14.95
N THR A 73 1.05 -1.41 14.94
CA THR A 73 1.71 -0.60 15.97
C THR A 73 1.04 -0.69 17.34
N ASP A 74 -0.28 -0.88 17.41
CA ASP A 74 -1.00 -1.01 18.70
C ASP A 74 -0.76 -2.36 19.39
N MET A 75 -0.36 -3.38 18.63
CA MET A 75 -0.04 -4.71 19.18
C MET A 75 1.35 -4.77 19.83
N VAL A 76 2.30 -3.98 19.35
CA VAL A 76 3.67 -3.92 19.90
C VAL A 76 3.73 -3.13 21.21
N ASN A 77 2.74 -2.29 21.50
CA ASN A 77 2.77 -1.38 22.64
C ASN A 77 2.13 -1.95 23.94
N GLN A 78 1.84 -3.26 24.00
CA GLN A 78 1.12 -3.89 25.13
C GLN A 78 1.92 -4.92 25.96
N GLU A 79 3.23 -5.04 25.77
CA GLU A 79 4.16 -5.68 26.74
C GLU A 79 5.26 -4.64 27.03
N ASP A 80 5.43 -4.03 28.20
CA ASP A 80 5.44 -4.54 29.57
C ASP A 80 4.91 -3.48 30.56
N SER A 81 3.84 -3.78 31.27
CA SER A 81 3.55 -3.16 32.58
C SER A 81 3.52 -4.23 33.66
N SER A 82 4.54 -5.09 33.65
CA SER A 82 4.89 -6.00 34.72
C SER A 82 5.38 -5.18 35.93
N LYS A 83 4.45 -4.86 36.84
CA LYS A 83 4.63 -4.59 38.29
C LYS A 83 6.08 -4.33 38.74
N SER A 84 6.62 -3.15 38.53
CA SER A 84 7.81 -2.69 39.26
C SER A 84 7.35 -1.85 40.46
N GLY A 85 7.33 -2.50 41.63
CA GLY A 85 7.03 -1.85 42.90
C GLY A 85 7.90 -0.61 43.08
N ARG A 86 7.24 0.54 43.31
CA ARG A 86 7.87 1.83 43.56
C ARG A 86 8.59 1.80 44.91
N PHE A 87 9.86 1.38 44.94
CA PHE A 87 10.67 1.48 46.16
C PHE A 87 10.93 2.97 46.48
N LYS A 88 10.33 3.45 47.57
CA LYS A 88 10.56 4.80 48.09
C LYS A 88 11.81 4.79 48.96
N ILE A 89 12.93 5.27 48.42
CA ILE A 89 14.13 5.53 49.22
C ILE A 89 13.95 6.89 49.91
N LYS A 90 13.88 6.90 51.24
CA LYS A 90 13.94 8.12 52.06
C LYS A 90 15.38 8.31 52.55
N LEU A 91 16.08 9.30 52.00
CA LEU A 91 17.34 9.78 52.55
C LEU A 91 17.04 10.73 53.72
N LYS A 92 17.49 10.37 54.93
CA LYS A 92 17.50 11.25 56.10
C LYS A 92 18.93 11.77 56.25
N ILE A 93 19.11 13.06 56.00
CA ILE A 93 20.38 13.76 56.25
C ILE A 93 20.27 14.31 57.68
N THR A 94 21.21 13.92 58.53
CA THR A 94 21.39 14.42 59.91
C THR A 94 22.19 15.72 59.87
#